data_AF-A0AAV5NXX2-F1
#
_entry.id   AF-A0AAV5NXX2-F1
#
_cell.length_a   1.000
_cell.length_b   1.000
_cell.length_c   1.000
_cell.angle_alpha   90.00
_cell.angle_beta   90.00
_cell.angle_gamma   90.00
#
_symmetry.space_group_name_H-M   'P 1'
#
loop_
_entity.id
_entity.type
_entity.pdbx_description
1 polymer ?
#
loop_
_entity_poly.entity_id
_entity_poly.type
_entity_poly.pdbx_seq_one_letter_code
_entity_poly.pdbx_strand_id
1 'polypeptide(L)'
;MSTHLRYIQGYPEPILDQVEQLIQQGKLGVWLKQRYPNNHSITSDKALFEYTMDFKNRYLKKSSPLSKVVYDKKIHMVNNALGLHTYVSKVHGGKIKSKNEIRIANLFRQAPEPFLRMLVVHELAHIKEKEHNKAFYQLCCHMEPEYHQLELDARLYLIHQELTHQGLNQQELNQQEPAAQEQLHQKSQTNKKG
;
A
#
# COMPACT_ATOMS: atom_id res chain seq x y z
N MET A 1 -14.24 14.80 -8.24
CA MET A 1 -13.32 13.66 -8.39
C MET A 1 -13.21 12.98 -7.04
N SER A 2 -13.67 11.73 -6.95
CA SER A 2 -13.63 10.91 -5.74
C SER A 2 -12.18 10.83 -5.22
N THR A 3 -11.94 11.21 -3.97
CA THR A 3 -10.59 11.29 -3.35
C THR A 3 -9.86 9.95 -3.37
N HIS A 4 -10.59 8.84 -3.48
CA HIS A 4 -10.09 7.47 -3.53
C HIS A 4 -9.43 7.10 -4.87
N LEU A 5 -9.82 7.72 -5.99
CA LEU A 5 -9.27 7.38 -7.30
C LEU A 5 -7.83 7.87 -7.51
N ARG A 6 -7.28 8.64 -6.55
CA ARG A 6 -5.90 9.18 -6.59
C ARG A 6 -4.84 8.13 -6.91
N TYR A 7 -5.07 6.87 -6.52
CA TYR A 7 -4.13 5.78 -6.73
C TYR A 7 -4.14 5.22 -8.16
N ILE A 8 -5.17 5.48 -8.95
CA ILE A 8 -5.35 4.92 -10.29
C ILE A 8 -5.60 5.96 -11.39
N GLN A 9 -5.40 7.26 -11.12
CA GLN A 9 -5.70 8.34 -12.09
C GLN A 9 -5.03 8.19 -13.48
N GLY A 10 -3.94 7.44 -13.59
CA GLY A 10 -3.24 7.19 -14.86
C GLY A 10 -3.80 6.02 -15.69
N TYR A 11 -4.82 5.31 -15.21
CA TYR A 11 -5.44 4.19 -15.92
C TYR A 11 -6.55 4.67 -16.89
N PRO A 12 -6.82 3.94 -17.98
CA PRO A 12 -7.90 4.26 -18.92
C PRO A 12 -9.27 4.46 -18.24
N GLU A 13 -10.07 5.39 -18.76
CA GLU A 13 -11.41 5.72 -18.26
C GLU A 13 -12.31 4.49 -18.01
N PRO A 14 -12.36 3.46 -18.89
CA PRO A 14 -13.16 2.27 -18.62
C PRO A 14 -12.76 1.52 -17.33
N ILE A 15 -11.47 1.55 -16.95
CA ILE A 15 -11.00 0.94 -15.70
C ILE A 15 -11.42 1.81 -14.52
N LEU A 16 -11.32 3.13 -14.65
CA LEU A 16 -11.74 4.07 -13.60
C LEU A 16 -13.23 3.89 -13.29
N ASP A 17 -14.07 3.83 -14.32
CA ASP A 17 -15.52 3.66 -14.18
C ASP A 17 -15.89 2.34 -13.51
N GLN A 18 -15.25 1.24 -13.93
CA GLN A 18 -15.48 -0.08 -13.32
C GLN A 18 -15.11 -0.10 -11.84
N VAL A 19 -13.98 0.52 -11.49
CA VAL A 19 -13.52 0.60 -10.10
C VAL A 19 -14.46 1.49 -9.28
N GLU A 20 -14.88 2.63 -9.81
CA GLU A 20 -15.82 3.52 -9.14
C GLU A 20 -17.17 2.83 -8.89
N GLN A 21 -17.70 2.10 -9.88
CA GLN A 21 -18.91 1.28 -9.71
C GLN A 21 -18.73 0.20 -8.63
N LEU A 22 -17.59 -0.50 -8.60
CA LEU A 22 -17.28 -1.50 -7.58
C LEU A 22 -17.24 -0.90 -6.17
N ILE A 23 -16.69 0.31 -6.04
CA ILE A 23 -16.63 1.06 -4.78
C ILE A 23 -18.04 1.48 -4.34
N GLN A 24 -18.81 2.10 -5.24
CA GLN A 24 -20.18 2.57 -4.95
C GLN A 24 -21.10 1.42 -4.53
N GLN A 25 -20.91 0.23 -5.10
CA GLN A 25 -21.67 -0.98 -4.74
C GLN A 25 -21.16 -1.66 -3.45
N GLY A 26 -20.07 -1.17 -2.84
CA GLY A 26 -19.45 -1.82 -1.67
C GLY A 26 -18.84 -3.20 -1.96
N LYS A 27 -18.54 -3.50 -3.23
CA LYS A 27 -18.09 -4.84 -3.66
C LYS A 27 -16.59 -4.97 -3.81
N LEU A 28 -15.83 -3.87 -3.76
CA LEU A 28 -14.38 -3.88 -3.94
C LEU A 28 -13.66 -4.86 -2.99
N GLY A 29 -14.00 -4.84 -1.70
CA GLY A 29 -13.42 -5.75 -0.70
C GLY A 29 -13.76 -7.22 -0.96
N VAL A 30 -15.00 -7.49 -1.39
CA VAL A 30 -15.45 -8.84 -1.75
C VAL A 30 -14.67 -9.36 -2.95
N TRP A 31 -14.54 -8.54 -3.99
CA TRP A 31 -13.78 -8.87 -5.20
C TRP A 31 -12.30 -9.15 -4.87
N LEU A 32 -11.66 -8.30 -4.06
CA LEU A 32 -10.29 -8.49 -3.62
C LEU A 32 -10.13 -9.81 -2.83
N LYS A 33 -11.05 -10.11 -1.91
CA LYS A 33 -11.01 -11.33 -1.09
C LYS A 33 -11.24 -12.60 -1.91
N GLN A 34 -12.09 -12.54 -2.93
CA GLN A 34 -12.32 -13.67 -3.84
C GLN A 34 -11.07 -13.97 -4.68
N ARG A 35 -10.40 -12.91 -5.18
CA ARG A 35 -9.20 -13.04 -6.00
C ARG A 35 -7.95 -13.39 -5.18
N TYR A 36 -7.86 -12.86 -3.95
CA TYR A 36 -6.74 -13.00 -3.04
C TYR A 36 -7.21 -13.40 -1.63
N PRO A 37 -7.55 -14.69 -1.42
CA PRO A 37 -8.19 -15.13 -0.18
C PRO A 37 -7.25 -15.18 1.04
N ASN A 38 -5.94 -15.30 0.81
CA ASN A 38 -4.95 -15.57 1.85
C ASN A 38 -3.89 -14.48 1.91
N ASN A 39 -3.54 -14.08 3.12
CA ASN A 39 -2.39 -13.22 3.40
C ASN A 39 -1.09 -14.05 3.44
N HIS A 40 0.04 -13.40 3.19
CA HIS A 40 1.34 -14.04 3.34
C HIS A 40 1.79 -14.14 4.81
N SER A 41 2.76 -15.02 5.09
CA SER A 41 3.37 -15.19 6.41
C SER A 41 4.63 -14.34 6.65
N ILE A 42 5.06 -13.56 5.65
CA ILE A 42 6.28 -12.73 5.68
C ILE A 42 6.02 -11.47 6.53
N THR A 43 6.03 -11.59 7.85
CA THR A 43 5.60 -10.51 8.76
C THR A 43 6.74 -9.84 9.54
N SER A 44 7.98 -10.30 9.33
CA SER A 44 9.20 -9.77 9.96
C SER A 44 10.15 -9.20 8.91
N ASP A 45 10.98 -8.22 9.31
CA ASP A 45 11.99 -7.63 8.44
C ASP A 45 13.01 -8.67 7.95
N LYS A 46 13.33 -9.67 8.79
CA LYS A 46 14.19 -10.79 8.40
C LYS A 46 13.59 -11.61 7.26
N ALA A 47 12.33 -12.04 7.42
CA ALA A 47 11.65 -12.82 6.39
C ALA A 47 11.48 -12.01 5.10
N LEU A 48 11.18 -10.71 5.21
CA LEU A 48 11.07 -9.82 4.05
C LEU A 48 12.41 -9.66 3.31
N PHE A 49 13.51 -9.56 4.07
CA PHE A 49 14.85 -9.50 3.50
C PHE A 49 15.21 -10.79 2.76
N GLU A 50 14.98 -11.95 3.36
CA GLU A 50 15.22 -13.26 2.76
C GLU A 50 14.40 -13.42 1.46
N TYR A 51 13.10 -13.13 1.54
CA TYR A 51 12.20 -13.16 0.39
C TYR A 51 12.68 -12.24 -0.74
N THR A 52 13.06 -11.01 -0.44
CA THR A 52 13.57 -10.06 -1.45
C THR A 52 14.89 -10.51 -2.06
N MET A 53 15.78 -11.08 -1.23
CA MET A 53 17.07 -11.59 -1.70
C MET A 53 16.93 -12.76 -2.66
N ASP A 54 15.91 -13.60 -2.51
CA ASP A 54 15.63 -14.70 -3.45
C ASP A 54 15.33 -14.18 -4.86
N PHE A 55 14.48 -13.14 -4.99
CA PHE A 55 14.21 -12.49 -6.28
C PHE A 55 15.46 -11.80 -6.83
N LYS A 56 16.17 -11.04 -5.99
CA LYS A 56 17.41 -10.36 -6.39
C LYS A 56 18.46 -11.35 -6.91
N ASN A 57 18.66 -12.48 -6.23
CA ASN A 57 19.64 -13.49 -6.63
C ASN A 57 19.21 -14.27 -7.88
N ARG A 58 17.90 -14.41 -8.11
CA ARG A 58 17.37 -15.03 -9.33
C ARG A 58 17.57 -14.14 -10.56
N TYR A 59 17.18 -12.87 -10.48
CA TYR A 59 17.05 -11.99 -11.65
C TYR A 59 18.14 -10.92 -11.78
N LEU A 60 18.78 -10.54 -10.67
CA LEU A 60 19.71 -9.40 -10.59
C LEU A 60 21.12 -9.80 -10.10
N LYS A 61 21.63 -10.96 -10.55
CA LYS A 61 22.93 -11.53 -10.13
C LYS A 61 24.12 -10.55 -10.19
N LYS A 62 24.12 -9.60 -11.14
CA LYS A 62 25.18 -8.61 -11.34
C LYS A 62 24.80 -7.19 -10.86
N SER A 63 23.87 -7.06 -9.92
CA SER A 63 23.48 -5.75 -9.37
C SER A 63 24.27 -5.36 -8.12
N SER A 64 24.23 -4.07 -7.79
CA SER A 64 24.70 -3.55 -6.52
C SER A 64 24.07 -4.30 -5.33
N PRO A 65 24.78 -4.45 -4.20
CA PRO A 65 24.28 -5.18 -3.04
C PRO A 65 23.09 -4.46 -2.40
N LEU A 66 22.21 -5.25 -1.79
CA LEU A 66 21.07 -4.80 -1.00
C LEU A 66 21.44 -4.93 0.48
N SER A 67 21.45 -3.82 1.18
CA SER A 67 21.93 -3.74 2.57
C SER A 67 20.82 -3.82 3.61
N LYS A 68 19.58 -3.55 3.22
CA LYS A 68 18.43 -3.52 4.12
C LYS A 68 17.13 -3.68 3.34
N VAL A 69 16.21 -4.43 3.92
CA VAL A 69 14.80 -4.50 3.50
C VAL A 69 13.96 -4.55 4.77
N VAL A 70 13.03 -3.61 4.94
CA VAL A 70 12.24 -3.48 6.17
C VAL A 70 10.80 -3.04 5.89
N TYR A 71 9.90 -3.39 6.81
CA TYR A 71 8.59 -2.77 6.87
C TYR A 71 8.68 -1.42 7.59
N ASP A 72 8.24 -0.34 6.93
CA ASP A 72 8.28 1.01 7.47
C ASP A 72 6.87 1.51 7.85
N LYS A 73 6.71 1.94 9.11
CA LYS A 73 5.45 2.48 9.65
C LYS A 73 5.21 3.94 9.26
N LYS A 74 6.25 4.66 8.83
CA LYS A 74 6.20 6.10 8.53
C LYS A 74 5.95 6.40 7.06
N ILE A 75 5.97 5.39 6.19
CA ILE A 75 5.61 5.56 4.78
C ILE A 75 4.10 5.84 4.72
N HIS A 76 3.75 7.12 4.63
CA HIS A 76 2.40 7.58 4.35
C HIS A 76 2.11 7.32 2.86
N MET A 77 0.98 6.67 2.57
CA MET A 77 0.57 6.23 1.23
C MET A 77 0.41 7.36 0.18
N VAL A 78 0.49 8.62 0.60
CA VAL A 78 0.19 9.78 -0.22
C VAL A 78 1.49 10.38 -0.76
N ASN A 79 1.92 9.88 -1.92
CA ASN A 79 2.55 10.60 -3.05
C ASN A 79 3.20 9.65 -4.07
N ASN A 80 3.52 8.40 -3.69
CA ASN A 80 4.04 7.31 -4.56
C ASN A 80 3.52 5.95 -4.06
N ALA A 81 2.23 5.69 -4.25
CA ALA A 81 1.46 4.74 -3.44
C ALA A 81 1.88 3.26 -3.48
N LEU A 82 2.77 2.85 -4.39
CA LEU A 82 3.19 1.46 -4.54
C LEU A 82 4.66 1.20 -4.17
N GLY A 83 5.32 2.13 -3.48
CA GLY A 83 6.72 1.94 -3.14
C GLY A 83 7.43 3.26 -2.99
N LEU A 84 8.16 3.42 -1.88
CA LEU A 84 8.94 4.61 -1.62
C LEU A 84 10.40 4.24 -1.74
N HIS A 85 10.98 4.46 -2.93
CA HIS A 85 12.43 4.45 -3.09
C HIS A 85 13.02 5.52 -2.18
N THR A 86 13.58 5.11 -1.04
CA THR A 86 14.51 5.98 -0.34
C THR A 86 15.92 5.53 -0.70
N TYR A 87 16.48 6.10 -1.76
CA TYR A 87 17.91 6.00 -2.02
C TYR A 87 18.67 6.78 -0.94
N VAL A 88 19.12 6.09 0.11
CA VAL A 88 20.00 6.73 1.10
C VAL A 88 21.45 6.62 0.59
N SER A 89 21.89 7.63 -0.16
CA SER A 89 23.32 7.82 -0.46
C SER A 89 24.00 8.45 0.75
N LYS A 90 24.78 7.68 1.51
CA LYS A 90 25.67 8.24 2.54
C LYS A 90 27.10 8.38 1.99
N VAL A 91 27.64 9.59 2.07
CA VAL A 91 29.05 9.89 1.79
C VAL A 91 29.86 9.66 3.07
N HIS A 92 30.89 8.81 3.03
CA HIS A 92 31.82 8.65 4.15
C HIS A 92 33.26 8.66 3.62
N GLY A 93 34.05 9.66 4.02
CA GLY A 93 35.48 9.76 3.67
C GLY A 93 35.77 9.96 2.18
N GLY A 94 34.98 10.80 1.48
CA GLY A 94 35.24 11.15 0.07
C GLY A 94 34.91 10.07 -0.96
N LYS A 95 34.45 8.88 -0.54
CA LYS A 95 33.97 7.81 -1.42
C LYS A 95 32.48 7.56 -1.20
N ILE A 96 31.68 7.66 -2.26
CA ILE A 96 30.25 7.30 -2.23
C ILE A 96 30.17 5.76 -2.24
N LYS A 97 29.83 5.15 -1.10
CA LYS A 97 29.39 3.75 -1.07
C LYS A 97 27.87 3.75 -1.10
N SER A 98 27.27 3.61 -2.29
CA SER A 98 25.82 3.46 -2.42
C SER A 98 25.41 2.14 -1.77
N LYS A 99 24.50 2.23 -0.79
CA LYS A 99 23.88 1.09 -0.13
C LYS A 99 22.41 1.11 -0.53
N ASN A 100 21.97 0.10 -1.27
CA ASN A 100 20.56 0.00 -1.60
C ASN A 100 19.81 -0.43 -0.33
N GLU A 101 18.74 0.29 -0.01
CA GLU A 101 17.76 -0.05 1.03
C GLU A 101 16.39 -0.09 0.37
N ILE A 102 15.59 -1.11 0.67
CA ILE A 102 14.19 -1.21 0.25
C ILE A 102 13.32 -1.04 1.50
N ARG A 103 12.23 -0.28 1.36
CA ARG A 103 11.27 -0.05 2.44
C ARG A 103 9.87 -0.28 1.92
N ILE A 104 9.17 -1.23 2.54
CA ILE A 104 7.80 -1.58 2.19
C ILE A 104 6.87 -0.99 3.24
N ALA A 105 5.77 -0.35 2.81
CA ALA A 105 4.80 0.20 3.74
C ALA A 105 4.24 -0.89 4.67
N ASN A 106 4.12 -0.61 5.96
CA ASN A 106 3.69 -1.59 6.95
C ASN A 106 2.31 -2.19 6.68
N LEU A 107 1.46 -1.51 5.91
CA LEU A 107 0.16 -2.02 5.45
C LEU A 107 0.28 -3.35 4.70
N PHE A 108 1.34 -3.52 3.91
CA PHE A 108 1.56 -4.74 3.14
C PHE A 108 2.10 -5.89 3.98
N ARG A 109 2.34 -5.71 5.29
CA ARG A 109 2.73 -6.81 6.18
C ARG A 109 1.63 -7.88 6.31
N GLN A 110 0.38 -7.50 6.12
CA GLN A 110 -0.78 -8.40 6.18
C GLN A 110 -1.51 -8.45 4.84
N ALA A 111 -0.82 -8.20 3.73
CA ALA A 111 -1.41 -8.29 2.41
C ALA A 111 -1.30 -9.72 1.84
N PRO A 112 -2.05 -10.01 0.78
CA PRO A 112 -1.78 -11.14 -0.10
C PRO A 112 -0.33 -11.15 -0.60
N GLU A 113 0.25 -12.35 -0.70
CA GLU A 113 1.62 -12.54 -1.22
C GLU A 113 1.85 -11.89 -2.60
N PRO A 114 0.91 -11.95 -3.56
CA PRO A 114 1.13 -11.35 -4.88
C PRO A 114 1.35 -9.83 -4.83
N PHE A 115 0.75 -9.13 -3.87
CA PHE A 115 0.98 -7.69 -3.69
C PHE A 115 2.38 -7.43 -3.16
N LEU A 116 2.81 -8.19 -2.14
CA LEU A 116 4.18 -8.08 -1.64
C LEU A 116 5.21 -8.39 -2.74
N ARG A 117 4.95 -9.43 -3.54
CA ARG A 117 5.80 -9.82 -4.66
C ARG A 117 5.95 -8.72 -5.69
N MET A 118 4.83 -8.12 -6.10
CA MET A 118 4.82 -7.01 -7.04
C MET A 118 5.65 -5.83 -6.53
N LEU A 119 5.47 -5.45 -5.26
CA LEU A 119 6.26 -4.37 -4.63
C LEU A 119 7.76 -4.72 -4.61
N VAL A 120 8.11 -5.94 -4.22
CA VAL A 120 9.51 -6.40 -4.19
C VAL A 120 10.13 -6.33 -5.58
N VAL A 121 9.43 -6.80 -6.61
CA VAL A 121 9.90 -6.73 -8.00
C VAL A 121 10.06 -5.28 -8.46
N HIS A 122 9.09 -4.41 -8.15
CA HIS A 122 9.15 -2.98 -8.45
C HIS A 122 10.41 -2.35 -7.87
N GLU A 123 10.62 -2.52 -6.56
CA GLU A 123 11.76 -1.96 -5.83
C GLU A 123 13.11 -2.54 -6.29
N LEU A 124 13.14 -3.82 -6.66
CA LEU A 124 14.33 -4.47 -7.23
C LEU A 124 14.66 -3.94 -8.62
N ALA A 125 13.65 -3.71 -9.48
CA ALA A 125 13.85 -3.13 -10.80
C ALA A 125 14.52 -1.76 -10.70
N HIS A 126 14.19 -0.98 -9.67
CA HIS A 126 14.79 0.31 -9.42
C HIS A 126 16.30 0.28 -9.16
N ILE A 127 16.86 -0.84 -8.70
CA ILE A 127 18.31 -1.00 -8.55
C ILE A 127 19.03 -0.75 -9.90
N LYS A 128 18.42 -1.17 -11.02
CA LYS A 128 18.95 -0.97 -12.38
C LYS A 128 18.35 0.23 -13.09
N GLU A 129 17.04 0.43 -12.97
CA GLU A 129 16.28 1.40 -13.76
C GLU A 129 15.68 2.49 -12.86
N LYS A 130 16.16 3.74 -12.98
CA LYS A 130 15.74 4.81 -12.04
C LYS A 130 14.36 5.39 -12.34
N GLU A 131 13.98 5.42 -13.60
CA GLU A 131 12.72 6.00 -14.06
C GLU A 131 11.76 4.91 -14.50
N HIS A 132 10.45 5.13 -14.33
CA HIS A 132 9.38 4.24 -14.78
C HIS A 132 9.18 4.30 -16.30
N ASN A 133 10.23 3.96 -17.05
CA ASN A 133 10.25 3.92 -18.51
C ASN A 133 10.00 2.50 -19.04
N LYS A 134 10.09 2.31 -20.37
CA LYS A 134 9.89 1.01 -21.00
C LYS A 134 10.83 -0.08 -20.46
N ALA A 135 12.10 0.24 -20.21
CA ALA A 135 13.08 -0.71 -19.70
C ALA A 135 12.76 -1.14 -18.26
N PHE A 136 12.30 -0.20 -17.42
CA PHE A 136 11.81 -0.50 -16.08
C PHE A 136 10.66 -1.52 -16.11
N TYR A 137 9.60 -1.25 -16.88
CA TYR A 137 8.45 -2.15 -16.94
C TYR A 137 8.81 -3.50 -17.58
N GLN A 138 9.69 -3.52 -18.57
CA GLN A 138 10.20 -4.77 -19.12
C GLN A 138 10.95 -5.61 -18.07
N LEU A 139 11.74 -4.97 -17.22
CA LEU A 139 12.45 -5.65 -16.14
C LEU A 139 11.47 -6.16 -15.08
N CYS A 140 10.45 -5.39 -14.72
CA CYS A 140 9.39 -5.84 -13.83
C CYS A 140 8.67 -7.08 -14.40
N CYS A 141 8.22 -7.02 -15.65
CA CYS A 141 7.53 -8.13 -16.32
C CYS A 141 8.43 -9.37 -16.51
N HIS A 142 9.76 -9.19 -16.61
CA HIS A 142 10.70 -10.30 -16.62
C HIS A 142 10.77 -11.04 -15.28
N MET A 143 10.64 -10.31 -14.16
CA MET A 143 10.68 -10.90 -12.82
C MET A 143 9.30 -11.43 -12.38
N GLU A 144 8.22 -10.80 -12.82
CA GLU A 144 6.83 -11.12 -12.55
C GLU A 144 5.96 -10.89 -13.81
N PRO A 145 5.59 -11.94 -14.56
CA PRO A 145 4.82 -11.80 -15.80
C PRO A 145 3.48 -11.07 -15.65
N GLU A 146 2.82 -11.20 -14.49
CA GLU A 146 1.52 -10.57 -14.22
C GLU A 146 1.68 -9.17 -13.58
N TYR A 147 2.87 -8.57 -13.66
CA TYR A 147 3.24 -7.36 -12.92
C TYR A 147 2.21 -6.22 -13.06
N HIS A 148 1.75 -5.91 -14.28
CA HIS A 148 0.80 -4.81 -14.49
C HIS A 148 -0.56 -5.06 -13.81
N GLN A 149 -1.05 -6.30 -13.84
CA GLN A 149 -2.30 -6.63 -13.18
C GLN A 149 -2.14 -6.58 -11.66
N LEU A 150 -1.03 -7.11 -11.13
CA LEU A 150 -0.73 -7.05 -9.70
C LEU A 150 -0.51 -5.60 -9.24
N GLU A 151 0.05 -4.74 -10.09
CA GLU A 151 0.22 -3.32 -9.82
C GLU A 151 -1.13 -2.64 -9.64
N LEU A 152 -2.06 -2.86 -10.58
CA LEU A 152 -3.43 -2.36 -10.48
C LEU A 152 -4.13 -2.91 -9.23
N ASP A 153 -4.09 -4.22 -9.02
CA ASP A 153 -4.79 -4.87 -7.90
C ASP A 153 -4.26 -4.39 -6.53
N ALA A 154 -2.96 -4.13 -6.41
CA ALA A 154 -2.39 -3.55 -5.20
C ALA A 154 -2.85 -2.10 -4.98
N ARG A 155 -3.04 -1.30 -6.05
CA ARG A 155 -3.64 0.05 -5.95
C ARG A 155 -5.10 -0.05 -5.49
N LEU A 156 -5.84 -1.03 -5.98
CA LEU A 156 -7.22 -1.31 -5.53
C LEU A 156 -7.26 -1.74 -4.06
N TYR A 157 -6.29 -2.56 -3.62
CA TYR A 157 -6.14 -2.92 -2.22
C TYR A 157 -5.90 -1.69 -1.34
N LEU A 158 -5.06 -0.74 -1.77
CA LEU A 158 -4.83 0.52 -1.06
C LEU A 158 -6.11 1.36 -0.94
N ILE A 159 -6.89 1.46 -2.01
CA ILE A 159 -8.19 2.13 -1.99
C ILE A 159 -9.10 1.49 -0.95
N HIS A 160 -9.21 0.15 -0.95
CA HIS A 160 -10.05 -0.58 0.00
C HIS A 160 -9.62 -0.38 1.46
N GLN A 161 -8.31 -0.39 1.73
CA GLN A 161 -7.76 -0.14 3.06
C GLN A 161 -8.08 1.30 3.52
N GLU A 162 -7.90 2.30 2.64
CA GLU A 162 -8.25 3.69 2.96
C GLU A 162 -9.75 3.87 3.25
N LEU A 163 -10.62 3.28 2.42
CA LEU A 163 -12.08 3.29 2.62
C LEU A 163 -12.48 2.64 3.95
N THR A 164 -11.87 1.50 4.28
CA THR A 164 -12.14 0.79 5.53
C THR A 164 -11.72 1.62 6.74
N HIS A 165 -10.54 2.24 6.70
CA HIS A 165 -10.07 3.11 7.78
C HIS A 165 -10.93 4.37 7.96
N GLN A 166 -11.41 4.98 6.86
CA GLN A 166 -12.32 6.13 6.96
C GLN A 166 -13.70 5.73 7.52
N GLY A 167 -14.24 4.58 7.10
CA GLY A 167 -15.50 4.06 7.62
C GLY A 167 -15.45 3.73 9.12
N LEU A 168 -14.35 3.15 9.60
CA LEU A 168 -14.13 2.89 11.03
C LEU A 168 -14.11 4.18 11.84
N ASN A 169 -13.35 5.19 11.40
CA ASN A 169 -13.27 6.48 12.10
C ASN A 169 -14.65 7.16 12.19
N GLN A 170 -15.47 7.06 11.13
CA GLN A 170 -16.80 7.67 11.12
C GLN A 170 -17.80 6.90 12.01
N GLN A 171 -17.66 5.59 12.14
CA GLN A 171 -18.45 4.80 13.09
C GLN A 171 -18.06 5.07 14.55
N GLU A 172 -16.78 5.26 14.85
CA GLU A 172 -16.29 5.64 16.19
C GLU A 172 -16.79 7.05 16.60
N LEU A 173 -16.79 8.00 15.66
CA LEU A 173 -17.38 9.34 15.86
C LEU A 173 -18.89 9.27 16.12
N ASN A 174 -19.63 8.48 15.33
CA ASN A 174 -21.08 8.36 15.47
C ASN A 174 -21.52 7.59 16.73
N GLN A 175 -20.66 6.72 17.29
CA GLN A 175 -20.94 5.99 18.53
C GLN A 175 -20.68 6.83 19.80
N GLN A 176 -19.99 7.97 19.70
CA GLN A 176 -19.77 8.88 20.83
C GLN A 176 -20.91 9.90 21.04
N GLU A 177 -21.91 9.95 20.15
CA GLU A 177 -22.96 10.97 20.18
C GLU A 177 -24.30 10.69 20.93
N PRO A 178 -24.60 9.52 21.56
CA PRO A 178 -25.88 9.43 22.28
C PRO A 178 -25.83 9.99 23.72
N ALA A 179 -24.66 10.27 24.31
CA ALA A 179 -24.58 10.69 25.71
C ALA A 179 -24.99 12.16 25.99
N ALA A 180 -25.06 13.01 24.96
CA ALA A 180 -25.37 14.43 25.14
C ALA A 180 -26.87 14.76 25.12
N GLN A 181 -27.72 13.88 24.57
CA GLN A 181 -29.16 14.16 24.42
C GLN A 181 -30.01 13.69 25.62
N GLU A 182 -29.51 12.74 26.42
CA GLU A 182 -30.20 12.29 27.64
C GLU A 182 -30.06 13.25 28.83
N GLN A 183 -29.02 14.09 28.87
CA GLN A 183 -28.82 15.08 29.94
C GLN A 183 -29.65 16.36 29.76
N LEU A 184 -30.14 16.65 28.55
CA LEU A 184 -31.03 17.78 28.29
C LEU A 184 -32.50 17.47 28.64
N HIS A 185 -32.94 16.21 28.54
CA HIS A 185 -34.31 15.81 28.91
C HIS A 185 -34.54 15.71 30.42
N GLN A 186 -33.51 15.48 31.24
CA GLN A 186 -33.66 15.46 32.71
C GLN A 186 -33.65 16.86 33.35
N LYS A 187 -33.08 17.88 32.71
CA LYS A 187 -33.10 19.27 33.24
C LYS A 187 -34.39 20.03 32.93
N SER A 188 -35.21 19.59 31.97
CA SER A 188 -36.49 20.23 31.67
C SER A 188 -37.67 19.74 32.53
N GLN A 189 -37.50 18.68 33.34
CA GLN A 189 -38.56 18.18 34.22
C GLN A 189 -38.46 18.68 35.67
N THR A 190 -37.35 19.34 36.06
CA THR A 190 -37.17 19.86 37.43
C THR A 190 -37.61 21.31 37.63
N ASN A 191 -38.00 22.04 36.57
CA ASN A 191 -38.32 23.47 36.65
C ASN A 191 -39.82 23.82 36.52
N LYS A 192 -40.72 22.89 36.88
CA LYS A 192 -42.18 23.11 36.92
C LYS A 192 -42.83 22.95 38.31
N LYS A 193 -42.04 23.00 39.39
CA LYS A 193 -42.56 23.13 40.76
C LYS A 193 -41.75 24.20 41.50
N GLY A 194 -42.17 25.45 41.33
CA GLY A 194 -41.69 26.63 42.03
C GLY A 194 -42.69 27.74 41.82
#